data_AF-A0AA42HNP0-F1
#
_entry.id   AF-A0AA42HNP0-F1
#
_cell.length_a   1.000
_cell.length_b   1.000
_cell.length_c   1.000
_cell.angle_alpha   90.00
_cell.angle_beta   90.00
_cell.angle_gamma   90.00
#
_symmetry.space_group_name_H-M   'P 1'
#
loop_
_entity.id
_entity.type
_entity.pdbx_description
1 polymer ?
#
loop_
_entity_poly.entity_id
_entity_poly.type
_entity_poly.pdbx_seq_one_letter_code
_entity_poly.pdbx_strand_id
1 'polypeptide(L)'
;MLRLTALFLLASLATSGQASDFCKGVGLFAHAGAAYRDQGSTEQQAISAVDARSSKLDPDTRLIARYFVRFGYRGDQTPDQAFASAELKCQQFEDDGQHRDAMK
;
A
#
# COMPACT_ATOMS: atom_id res chain seq x y z
N MET A 1 2.18 39.69 12.43
CA MET A 1 2.65 38.65 11.48
C MET A 1 2.96 37.29 12.13
N LEU A 2 2.90 37.13 13.48
CA LEU A 2 3.19 35.84 14.14
C LEU A 2 2.06 34.79 14.13
N ARG A 3 0.83 35.16 13.74
CA ARG A 3 -0.34 34.25 13.82
C ARG A 3 -0.55 33.36 12.60
N LEU A 4 -0.01 33.72 11.44
CA LEU A 4 -0.17 32.95 10.20
C LEU A 4 0.81 31.78 10.07
N THR A 5 1.97 31.86 10.72
CA THR A 5 2.96 30.77 10.74
C THR A 5 2.55 29.60 11.62
N ALA A 6 1.68 29.83 12.62
CA ALA A 6 1.20 28.77 13.51
C ALA A 6 0.23 27.78 12.81
N LEU A 7 -0.54 28.25 11.82
CA LEU A 7 -1.45 27.39 11.04
C LEU A 7 -0.71 26.45 10.09
N PHE A 8 0.45 26.86 9.56
CA PHE A 8 1.27 26.00 8.70
C PHE A 8 1.99 24.89 9.48
N LEU A 9 2.30 25.09 10.76
CA LEU A 9 2.93 24.08 11.61
C LEU A 9 1.96 22.97 12.04
N LEU A 10 0.66 23.23 12.08
CA LEU A 10 -0.36 22.24 12.41
C LEU A 10 -0.69 21.30 11.25
N ALA A 11 -0.38 21.67 10.01
CA ALA A 11 -0.50 20.78 8.84
C ALA A 11 0.60 19.70 8.80
N SER A 12 1.71 19.91 9.52
CA SER A 12 2.87 19.01 9.54
C SER A 12 2.72 17.80 10.48
N LEU A 13 1.62 17.71 11.22
CA LEU A 13 1.37 16.65 12.21
C LEU A 13 0.44 15.54 11.74
N ALA A 14 0.00 15.58 10.46
CA ALA A 14 -0.41 14.37 9.77
C ALA A 14 0.84 13.53 9.50
N THR A 15 1.39 12.97 10.59
CA THR A 15 2.42 11.97 10.56
C THR A 15 1.75 10.75 9.96
N SER A 16 1.69 10.66 8.63
CA SER A 16 1.40 9.38 7.99
C SER A 16 2.50 8.45 8.47
N GLY A 17 2.19 7.60 9.45
CA GLY A 17 3.10 6.57 9.91
C GLY A 17 3.59 5.81 8.68
N GLN A 18 4.87 5.41 8.67
CA GLN A 18 5.32 4.50 7.62
C GLN A 18 4.36 3.31 7.59
N ALA A 19 3.90 2.94 6.39
CA ALA A 19 3.02 1.79 6.22
C ALA A 19 3.61 0.57 6.93
N SER A 20 2.76 -0.16 7.66
CA SER A 20 3.11 -1.47 8.17
C SER A 20 3.56 -2.36 7.01
N ASP A 21 4.39 -3.36 7.28
CA ASP A 21 4.80 -4.31 6.23
C ASP A 21 3.59 -5.06 5.66
N PHE A 22 2.55 -5.26 6.48
CA PHE A 22 1.25 -5.75 6.04
C PHE A 22 0.61 -4.83 4.98
N CYS A 23 0.50 -3.53 5.25
CA CYS A 23 -0.08 -2.59 4.27
C CYS A 23 0.78 -2.42 3.01
N LYS A 24 2.11 -2.48 3.12
CA LYS A 24 3.00 -2.56 1.95
C LYS A 24 2.72 -3.83 1.13
N GLY A 25 2.49 -4.96 1.80
CA GLY A 25 2.08 -6.22 1.18
C GLY A 25 0.77 -6.12 0.40
N VAL A 26 -0.24 -5.47 0.98
CA VAL A 26 -1.52 -5.18 0.32
C VAL A 26 -1.32 -4.31 -0.93
N GLY A 27 -0.46 -3.29 -0.85
CA GLY A 27 -0.06 -2.48 -2.00
C GLY A 27 0.59 -3.31 -3.12
N LEU A 28 1.51 -4.21 -2.77
CA LEU A 28 2.17 -5.09 -3.75
C LEU A 28 1.19 -6.04 -4.44
N PHE A 29 0.24 -6.58 -3.70
CA PHE A 29 -0.83 -7.41 -4.26
C PHE A 29 -1.67 -6.64 -5.29
N ALA A 30 -2.06 -5.40 -4.97
CA ALA A 30 -2.83 -4.55 -5.88
C ALA A 30 -2.03 -4.17 -7.13
N HIS A 31 -0.75 -3.82 -6.97
CA HIS A 31 0.16 -3.57 -8.08
C HIS A 31 0.23 -4.77 -9.03
N ALA A 32 0.45 -5.97 -8.49
CA ALA A 32 0.62 -7.17 -9.29
C ALA A 32 -0.66 -7.53 -10.06
N GLY A 33 -1.81 -7.34 -9.43
CA GLY A 33 -3.12 -7.48 -10.07
C GLY A 33 -3.31 -6.57 -11.26
N ALA A 34 -3.05 -5.27 -11.08
CA ALA A 34 -3.15 -4.28 -12.15
C ALA A 34 -2.16 -4.57 -13.30
N ALA A 35 -0.93 -4.97 -12.97
CA ALA A 35 0.06 -5.33 -13.99
C ALA A 35 -0.38 -6.54 -14.82
N TYR A 36 -0.85 -7.60 -14.16
CA TYR A 36 -1.25 -8.84 -14.82
C TYR A 36 -2.58 -8.71 -15.58
N ARG A 37 -3.62 -8.14 -14.96
CA ARG A 37 -4.99 -8.19 -15.48
C ARG A 37 -5.37 -6.99 -16.33
N ASP A 38 -4.85 -5.81 -16.00
CA ASP A 38 -5.28 -4.56 -16.62
C ASP A 38 -4.28 -4.09 -17.68
N GLN A 39 -2.98 -4.40 -17.50
CA GLN A 39 -1.93 -4.10 -18.49
C GLN A 39 -1.49 -5.30 -19.35
N GLY A 40 -2.03 -6.50 -19.10
CA GLY A 40 -1.74 -7.69 -19.91
C GLY A 40 -0.33 -8.26 -19.76
N SER A 41 0.36 -7.96 -18.65
CA SER A 41 1.67 -8.55 -18.35
C SER A 41 1.55 -10.06 -18.18
N THR A 42 2.63 -10.80 -18.40
CA THR A 42 2.68 -12.22 -17.99
C THR A 42 2.74 -12.34 -16.48
N GLU A 43 2.35 -13.49 -15.95
CA GLU A 43 2.43 -13.78 -14.53
C GLU A 43 3.87 -13.65 -14.00
N GLN A 44 4.85 -14.13 -14.77
CA GLN A 44 6.28 -14.01 -14.43
C GLN A 44 6.70 -12.54 -14.30
N GLN A 45 6.22 -11.66 -15.20
CA GLN A 45 6.50 -10.23 -15.16
C GLN A 45 5.87 -9.57 -13.93
N ALA A 46 4.63 -9.92 -13.59
CA ALA A 46 3.96 -9.41 -12.41
C ALA A 46 4.63 -9.87 -11.10
N ILE A 47 5.05 -11.15 -11.02
CA ILE A 47 5.85 -11.68 -9.89
C ILE A 47 7.19 -10.95 -9.78
N SER A 48 7.89 -10.75 -10.89
CA SER A 48 9.16 -10.01 -10.91
C SER A 48 9.00 -8.57 -10.40
N ALA A 49 7.89 -7.90 -10.76
CA ALA A 49 7.57 -6.56 -10.29
C ALA A 49 7.27 -6.50 -8.77
N VAL A 50 6.66 -7.55 -8.21
CA VAL A 50 6.49 -7.72 -6.76
C VAL A 50 7.84 -7.92 -6.09
N ASP A 51 8.71 -8.73 -6.68
CA ASP A 51 10.05 -9.04 -6.14
C ASP A 51 10.95 -7.81 -6.06
N ALA A 52 10.97 -7.00 -7.11
CA ALA A 52 11.74 -5.76 -7.16
C ALA A 52 11.33 -4.80 -6.02
N ARG A 53 10.05 -4.77 -5.66
CA ARG A 53 9.49 -3.86 -4.65
C ARG A 53 9.40 -4.45 -3.22
N SER A 54 9.51 -5.77 -3.08
CA SER A 54 9.39 -6.46 -1.78
C SER A 54 10.72 -6.80 -1.11
N SER A 55 11.86 -6.38 -1.69
CA SER A 55 13.20 -6.74 -1.21
C SER A 55 13.50 -6.36 0.25
N LYS A 56 12.74 -5.40 0.82
CA LYS A 56 12.85 -4.94 2.21
C LYS A 56 11.71 -5.42 3.12
N LEU A 57 10.77 -6.21 2.60
CA LEU A 57 9.65 -6.74 3.37
C LEU A 57 10.02 -8.12 3.95
N ASP A 58 9.27 -8.52 4.97
CA ASP A 58 9.42 -9.85 5.53
C ASP A 58 9.08 -10.95 4.48
N PRO A 59 9.67 -12.16 4.62
CA PRO A 59 9.50 -13.23 3.65
C PRO A 59 8.04 -13.68 3.45
N ASP A 60 7.20 -13.60 4.49
CA ASP A 60 5.82 -14.08 4.46
C ASP A 60 4.96 -13.10 3.67
N THR A 61 5.12 -11.80 3.89
CA THR A 61 4.46 -10.75 3.09
C THR A 61 4.81 -10.88 1.61
N ARG A 62 6.08 -11.15 1.28
CA ARG A 62 6.50 -11.37 -0.11
C ARG A 62 5.86 -12.64 -0.70
N LEU A 63 5.82 -13.74 0.06
CA LEU A 63 5.21 -14.99 -0.37
C LEU A 63 3.72 -14.81 -0.67
N ILE A 64 3.00 -14.12 0.22
CA ILE A 64 1.58 -13.81 0.09
C ILE A 64 1.33 -12.96 -1.16
N ALA A 65 2.07 -11.86 -1.35
CA ALA A 65 1.90 -11.00 -2.52
C ALA A 65 2.11 -11.77 -3.84
N ARG A 66 3.08 -12.69 -3.90
CA ARG A 66 3.32 -13.57 -5.05
C ARG A 66 2.20 -14.56 -5.30
N TYR A 67 1.71 -15.23 -4.25
CA TYR A 67 0.62 -16.21 -4.36
C TYR A 67 -0.63 -15.58 -4.97
N PHE A 68 -0.91 -14.34 -4.58
CA PHE A 68 -2.13 -13.67 -4.94
C PHE A 68 -2.08 -12.91 -6.28
N VAL A 69 -0.96 -12.89 -7.03
CA VAL A 69 -0.85 -12.19 -8.33
C VAL A 69 -2.03 -12.49 -9.29
N ARG A 70 -2.44 -13.77 -9.39
CA ARG A 70 -3.58 -14.20 -10.23
C ARG A 70 -4.95 -13.75 -9.72
N PHE A 71 -5.06 -13.49 -8.43
CA PHE A 71 -6.27 -13.06 -7.72
C PHE A 71 -6.33 -11.54 -7.53
N GLY A 72 -5.31 -10.85 -8.03
CA GLY A 72 -5.08 -9.43 -7.92
C GLY A 72 -6.28 -8.54 -8.24
N TYR A 73 -6.25 -7.38 -7.58
CA TYR A 73 -7.15 -6.25 -7.76
C TYR A 73 -7.39 -5.97 -9.25
N ARG A 74 -8.66 -5.73 -9.61
CA ARG A 74 -9.10 -5.40 -10.96
C ARG A 74 -9.63 -3.98 -10.94
N GLY A 75 -9.03 -3.09 -11.71
CA GLY A 75 -9.39 -1.68 -11.73
C GLY A 75 -9.04 -1.01 -13.06
N ASP A 76 -9.14 0.31 -13.09
CA ASP A 76 -8.71 1.18 -14.18
C ASP A 76 -7.41 1.94 -13.84
N GLN A 77 -6.80 1.60 -12.70
CA GLN A 77 -5.60 2.22 -12.17
C GLN A 77 -4.35 1.64 -12.83
N THR A 78 -3.31 2.48 -12.99
CA THR A 78 -1.97 1.97 -13.26
C THR A 78 -1.46 1.14 -12.07
N PRO A 79 -0.51 0.22 -12.27
CA PRO A 79 0.03 -0.58 -11.17
C PRO A 79 0.56 0.24 -9.99
N ASP A 80 1.21 1.38 -10.23
CA ASP A 80 1.68 2.27 -9.16
C ASP A 80 0.52 2.98 -8.44
N GLN A 81 -0.54 3.35 -9.15
CA GLN A 81 -1.75 3.91 -8.55
C GLN A 81 -2.47 2.86 -7.68
N ALA A 82 -2.55 1.62 -8.17
CA ALA A 82 -3.13 0.50 -7.42
C ALA A 82 -2.33 0.22 -6.14
N PHE A 83 -0.99 0.27 -6.22
CA PHE A 83 -0.12 0.17 -5.04
C PHE A 83 -0.46 1.24 -4.00
N ALA A 84 -0.34 2.51 -4.39
CA ALA A 84 -0.49 3.64 -3.46
C ALA A 84 -1.90 3.71 -2.86
N SER A 85 -2.93 3.44 -3.69
CA SER A 85 -4.32 3.45 -3.24
C SER A 85 -4.62 2.34 -2.24
N ALA A 86 -4.09 1.14 -2.46
CA ALA A 86 -4.34 0.00 -1.59
C ALA A 86 -3.52 0.10 -0.28
N GLU A 87 -2.28 0.56 -0.34
CA GLU A 87 -1.44 0.84 0.84
C GLU A 87 -2.11 1.89 1.74
N LEU A 88 -2.48 3.05 1.17
CA LEU A 88 -3.12 4.14 1.92
C LEU A 88 -4.43 3.70 2.57
N LYS A 89 -5.27 2.98 1.83
CA LYS A 89 -6.55 2.50 2.36
C LYS A 89 -6.34 1.49 3.50
N CYS A 90 -5.34 0.63 3.40
CA CYS A 90 -4.97 -0.29 4.48
C CYS A 90 -4.52 0.48 5.73
N GLN A 91 -3.65 1.48 5.57
CA GLN A 91 -3.19 2.31 6.69
C GLN A 91 -4.36 2.99 7.41
N GLN A 92 -5.31 3.55 6.66
CA GLN A 92 -6.52 4.15 7.24
C GLN A 92 -7.31 3.17 8.11
N PHE A 93 -7.42 1.90 7.68
CA PHE A 93 -8.08 0.86 8.49
C PHE A 93 -7.29 0.46 9.74
N GLU A 94 -5.95 0.37 9.64
CA GLU A 94 -5.10 0.09 10.80
C GLU A 94 -5.20 1.24 11.83
N ASP A 95 -5.12 2.49 11.37
CA ASP A 95 -5.25 3.68 12.20
C ASP A 95 -6.62 3.73 12.88
N ASP A 96 -7.72 3.49 12.14
CA ASP A 96 -9.07 3.42 12.69
C ASP A 96 -9.23 2.29 13.72
N GLY A 97 -8.62 1.13 13.47
CA GLY A 97 -8.62 -0.01 14.38
C GLY A 97 -7.90 0.29 15.70
N GLN A 98 -6.69 0.85 15.60
CA GLN A 98 -5.92 1.29 16.77
C GLN A 98 -6.67 2.35 17.57
N HIS A 99 -7.29 3.31 16.88
CA HIS A 99 -8.06 4.36 17.53
C HIS A 99 -9.28 3.81 18.29
N ARG A 100 -9.92 2.76 17.78
CA ARG A 100 -11.03 2.07 18.47
C ARG A 100 -10.58 1.26 19.68
N ASP A 101 -9.44 0.59 19.60
CA ASP A 101 -8.92 -0.20 20.73
C ASP A 101 -8.36 0.69 21.85
N ALA A 102 -7.80 1.85 21.54
CA ALA A 102 -7.36 2.82 22.53
C ALA A 102 -8.52 3.50 23.31
N MET A 103 -9.76 3.40 22.82
CA MET A 103 -10.96 3.93 23.47
C MET A 103 -11.72 2.91 24.33
N LYS A 104 -11.26 1.64 24.37
CA LYS A 104 -11.79 0.59 25.25
C LYS A 104 -10.99 0.52 26.55
#